data_AF-A0A521GAZ7-F1
#
_entry.id   AF-A0A521GAZ7-F1
#
_cell.length_a   1.000
_cell.length_b   1.000
_cell.length_c   1.000
_cell.angle_alpha   90.00
_cell.angle_beta   90.00
_cell.angle_gamma   90.00
#
_symmetry.space_group_name_H-M   'P 1'
#
loop_
_entity.id
_entity.type
_entity.pdbx_description
1 polymer ?
#
loop_
_entity_poly.entity_id
_entity_poly.type
_entity_poly.pdbx_seq_one_letter_code
_entity_poly.pdbx_strand_id
1 'polypeptide(L)'
;MKKLVSMVCIVAVSLVYSCKPSIEPSVEATEVAATTELQEVMYRGIKAMVRADFPERALAPKTLVDYVEYLKGIQAPGARLAASDIPKLSGQYVLDLMLEIKKGYPDLSKSPISDKDMKEIRKNFPTIVKEEDVWKNHDAVFHFYNDLIREDALRKALKEGKPKTGSGRVANFEPMDLLAASPIYALWVGWPFIWMRRAQTDADHRVVTDVNNGMIPTSVPLPIEADSAAKVNHERGNAYRHSVWNALGVKYMIDAGVSRNGALDKMRDVGTTYEAMRGAWRTFVAANDALWNNPQQAFDNVPRSNETAMDLHNNLVGRTYMQNNISWGLFGLRRMPSYSQICDELRVRAVNASYYGPVEAFPNAIYAIHNPSDINDGFERLKWWSWDHTYRSLIYIKP
;
A
#
# COMPACT_ATOMS: atom_id res chain seq x y z
N MET A 1 -11.47 -13.87 76.18
CA MET A 1 -10.98 -12.51 75.89
C MET A 1 -9.59 -12.47 75.24
N LYS A 2 -8.56 -13.20 75.71
CA LYS A 2 -7.21 -13.11 75.12
C LYS A 2 -7.05 -13.59 73.66
N LYS A 3 -7.91 -14.49 73.16
CA LYS A 3 -7.88 -14.95 71.75
C LYS A 3 -8.58 -14.00 70.76
N LEU A 4 -9.47 -13.13 71.22
CA LEU A 4 -10.17 -12.17 70.35
C LEU A 4 -9.30 -10.95 70.03
N VAL A 5 -8.48 -10.51 70.98
CA VAL A 5 -7.58 -9.36 70.81
C VAL A 5 -6.46 -9.66 69.81
N SER A 6 -5.95 -10.90 69.78
CA SER A 6 -4.87 -11.28 68.86
C SER A 6 -5.33 -11.35 67.39
N MET A 7 -6.60 -11.67 67.14
CA MET A 7 -7.14 -11.79 65.79
C MET A 7 -7.50 -10.41 65.19
N VAL A 8 -7.94 -9.46 66.03
CA VAL A 8 -8.21 -8.07 65.61
C VAL A 8 -6.90 -7.33 65.28
N CYS A 9 -5.80 -7.58 66.00
CA CYS A 9 -4.50 -6.97 65.67
C CYS A 9 -3.90 -7.49 64.36
N ILE A 10 -4.10 -8.77 64.00
CA ILE A 10 -3.56 -9.32 62.75
C ILE A 10 -4.33 -8.76 61.54
N VAL A 11 -5.66 -8.63 61.62
CA VAL A 11 -6.47 -8.04 60.54
C VAL A 11 -6.19 -6.54 60.36
N ALA A 12 -5.96 -5.80 61.45
CA ALA A 12 -5.62 -4.38 61.38
C ALA A 12 -4.22 -4.12 60.77
N VAL A 13 -3.23 -4.98 61.05
CA VAL A 13 -1.88 -4.86 60.46
C VAL A 13 -1.89 -5.24 58.97
N SER A 14 -2.72 -6.19 58.55
CA SER A 14 -2.90 -6.54 57.12
C SER A 14 -3.60 -5.44 56.31
N LEU A 15 -4.54 -4.70 56.91
CA LEU A 15 -5.23 -3.58 56.25
C LEU A 15 -4.34 -2.34 56.09
N VAL A 16 -3.41 -2.09 57.02
CA VAL A 16 -2.47 -0.95 56.91
C VAL A 16 -1.35 -1.22 55.90
N TYR A 17 -0.97 -2.49 55.67
CA TYR A 17 0.00 -2.85 54.62
C TYR A 17 -0.61 -2.97 53.21
N SER A 18 -1.94 -2.98 53.09
CA SER A 18 -2.64 -3.08 51.80
C SER A 18 -3.02 -1.71 51.20
N CYS A 19 -2.72 -0.61 51.90
CA CYS A 19 -2.87 0.76 51.40
C CYS A 19 -1.51 1.40 51.19
N LYS A 20 -0.63 0.78 50.40
CA LYS A 20 0.36 1.60 49.69
C LYS A 20 -0.43 2.38 48.64
N PRO A 21 -0.40 3.72 48.62
CA PRO A 21 -0.81 4.43 47.41
C PRO A 21 0.04 3.81 46.31
N SER A 22 -0.63 3.26 45.29
CA SER A 22 0.02 3.04 44.00
C SER A 22 0.51 4.42 43.61
N ILE A 23 1.78 4.69 43.89
CA ILE A 23 2.54 5.70 43.18
C ILE A 23 2.60 5.10 41.78
N GLU A 24 1.52 5.26 41.03
CA GLU A 24 1.64 5.38 39.59
C GLU A 24 2.71 6.46 39.44
N PRO A 25 3.87 6.16 38.85
CA PRO A 25 4.70 7.25 38.41
C PRO A 25 3.78 8.06 37.51
N SER A 26 3.45 9.28 37.94
CA SER A 26 3.06 10.30 37.00
C SER A 26 4.31 10.46 36.14
N VAL A 27 4.41 9.60 35.13
CA VAL A 27 5.16 9.90 33.93
C VAL A 27 4.36 11.07 33.38
N GLU A 28 4.66 12.26 33.90
CA GLU A 28 4.57 13.45 33.07
C GLU A 28 5.27 13.03 31.79
N ALA A 29 4.45 12.77 30.77
CA ALA A 29 4.95 12.53 29.44
C ALA A 29 5.67 13.83 29.11
N THR A 30 6.97 13.87 29.37
CA THR A 30 7.85 14.89 28.84
C THR A 30 7.63 14.77 27.35
N GLU A 31 6.82 15.66 26.77
CA GLU A 31 6.79 15.87 25.34
C GLU A 31 8.25 16.13 24.99
N VAL A 32 8.94 15.10 24.48
CA VAL A 32 10.28 15.26 23.94
C VAL A 32 10.08 16.22 22.80
N ALA A 33 10.39 17.49 23.06
CA ALA A 33 10.20 18.55 22.10
C ALA A 33 10.95 18.14 20.84
N ALA A 34 10.23 18.12 19.71
CA ALA A 34 10.82 17.79 18.42
C ALA A 34 12.06 18.67 18.21
N THR A 35 13.22 18.04 18.10
CA THR A 35 14.46 18.79 17.89
C THR A 35 14.44 19.35 16.47
N THR A 36 14.79 20.63 16.33
CA THR A 36 14.95 21.26 15.00
C THR A 36 16.32 20.95 14.39
N GLU A 37 17.19 20.29 15.15
CA GLU A 37 18.53 19.89 14.71
C GLU A 37 18.44 18.82 13.62
N LEU A 38 19.22 19.01 12.55
CA LEU A 38 19.30 18.07 11.44
C LEU A 38 20.60 17.29 11.53
N GLN A 39 20.53 15.99 11.25
CA GLN A 39 21.67 15.09 11.11
C GLN A 39 21.81 14.62 9.66
N GLU A 40 23.05 14.43 9.22
CA GLU A 40 23.37 13.87 7.90
C GLU A 40 23.22 12.35 7.93
N VAL A 41 22.50 11.80 6.96
CA VAL A 41 22.36 10.36 6.73
C VAL A 41 22.66 10.03 5.26
N MET A 42 23.07 8.79 5.02
CA MET A 42 23.23 8.28 3.65
C MET A 42 21.98 7.56 3.20
N TYR A 43 21.21 8.20 2.33
CA TYR A 43 19.93 7.68 1.87
C TYR A 43 20.01 7.30 0.39
N ARG A 44 19.94 5.99 0.11
CA ARG A 44 20.00 5.43 -1.27
C ARG A 44 21.16 5.99 -2.11
N GLY A 45 22.33 6.19 -1.47
CA GLY A 45 23.55 6.66 -2.14
C GLY A 45 23.68 8.18 -2.27
N ILE A 46 22.74 8.96 -1.73
CA ILE A 46 22.85 10.42 -1.66
C ILE A 46 22.81 10.92 -0.21
N LYS A 47 23.56 12.00 0.07
CA LYS A 47 23.53 12.68 1.37
C LYS A 47 22.18 13.35 1.59
N ALA A 48 21.53 13.03 2.69
CA ALA A 48 20.26 13.63 3.09
C ALA A 48 20.32 14.14 4.54
N MET A 49 19.49 15.12 4.85
CA MET A 49 19.38 15.74 6.18
C MET A 49 18.00 15.40 6.76
N VAL A 50 18.00 14.68 7.87
CA VAL A 50 16.78 14.33 8.65
C VAL A 50 16.86 14.96 10.02
N ARG A 51 15.73 15.04 10.73
CA ARG A 51 15.75 15.46 12.14
C ARG A 51 16.63 14.51 12.96
N ALA A 52 17.34 15.05 13.95
CA ALA A 52 18.19 14.26 14.84
C ALA A 52 17.41 13.18 15.61
N ASP A 53 16.13 13.42 15.89
CA ASP A 53 15.23 12.48 16.56
C ASP A 53 14.48 11.54 15.61
N PHE A 54 14.75 11.60 14.30
CA PHE A 54 14.14 10.70 13.32
C PHE A 54 14.69 9.27 13.51
N PRO A 55 13.82 8.25 13.64
CA PRO A 55 14.27 6.89 13.86
C PRO A 55 14.89 6.34 12.58
N GLU A 56 16.19 6.06 12.61
CA GLU A 56 16.91 5.52 11.45
C GLU A 56 16.24 4.24 10.88
N ARG A 57 15.68 3.41 11.78
CA ARG A 57 14.91 2.22 11.40
C ARG A 57 13.65 2.50 10.57
N ALA A 58 13.13 3.72 10.54
CA ALA A 58 12.01 4.09 9.67
C ALA A 58 12.43 4.36 8.21
N LEU A 59 13.73 4.60 7.97
CA LEU A 59 14.34 4.71 6.63
C LEU A 59 14.80 3.36 6.07
N ALA A 60 14.94 2.36 6.95
CA ALA A 60 15.44 1.03 6.64
C ALA A 60 14.44 0.02 6.04
N PRO A 61 13.10 0.08 6.23
CA PRO A 61 12.22 -1.01 5.84
C PRO A 61 12.15 -1.15 4.32
N LYS A 62 12.60 -2.28 3.78
CA LYS A 62 12.58 -2.57 2.35
C LYS A 62 11.34 -3.38 1.96
N THR A 63 10.86 -4.20 2.88
CA THR A 63 9.70 -5.08 2.71
C THR A 63 8.57 -4.72 3.67
N LEU A 64 7.37 -5.26 3.43
CA LEU A 64 6.26 -5.16 4.39
C LEU A 64 6.60 -5.88 5.71
N VAL A 65 7.35 -6.98 5.65
CA VAL A 65 7.81 -7.75 6.82
C VAL A 65 8.70 -6.86 7.70
N ASP A 66 9.72 -6.24 7.12
CA ASP A 66 10.63 -5.32 7.84
C ASP A 66 9.83 -4.19 8.51
N TYR A 67 8.78 -3.73 7.83
CA TYR A 67 7.94 -2.65 8.35
C TYR A 67 7.07 -3.11 9.52
N VAL A 68 6.48 -4.31 9.46
CA VAL A 68 5.74 -4.89 10.59
C VAL A 68 6.65 -5.07 11.79
N GLU A 69 7.88 -5.56 11.58
CA GLU A 69 8.88 -5.69 12.64
C GLU A 69 9.26 -4.34 13.25
N TYR A 70 9.44 -3.33 12.40
CA TYR A 70 9.65 -1.95 12.84
C TYR A 70 8.49 -1.46 13.71
N LEU A 71 7.24 -1.62 13.27
CA LEU A 71 6.06 -1.23 14.05
C LEU A 71 5.99 -1.92 15.40
N LYS A 72 6.26 -3.23 15.47
CA LYS A 72 6.30 -3.99 16.73
C LYS A 72 7.36 -3.48 17.70
N GLY A 73 8.45 -2.91 17.18
CA GLY A 73 9.51 -2.31 17.97
C GLY A 73 9.17 -0.94 18.57
N ILE A 74 8.07 -0.30 18.14
CA ILE A 74 7.68 1.01 18.65
C ILE A 74 6.97 0.86 19.99
N GLN A 75 7.67 1.26 21.04
CA GLN A 75 7.09 1.49 22.36
C GLN A 75 7.13 2.99 22.62
N ALA A 76 5.96 3.63 22.65
CA ALA A 76 5.85 5.07 22.90
C ALA A 76 5.17 5.29 24.26
N PRO A 77 5.93 5.66 25.31
CA PRO A 77 5.36 6.07 26.59
C PRO A 77 4.38 7.23 26.39
N GLY A 78 3.17 7.12 26.94
CA GLY A 78 2.14 8.16 26.81
C GLY A 78 1.43 8.25 25.46
N ALA A 79 1.68 7.34 24.52
CA ALA A 79 0.88 7.26 23.29
C ALA A 79 -0.58 6.88 23.60
N ARG A 80 -1.52 7.43 22.83
CA ARG A 80 -2.96 7.10 22.98
C ARG A 80 -3.29 5.74 22.39
N LEU A 81 -2.49 5.25 21.45
CA LEU A 81 -2.56 3.89 20.90
C LEU A 81 -1.23 3.18 21.11
N ALA A 82 -1.31 1.88 21.40
CA ALA A 82 -0.15 1.01 21.27
C ALA A 82 0.08 0.68 19.78
N ALA A 83 1.31 0.33 19.40
CA ALA A 83 1.58 -0.14 18.04
C ALA A 83 0.73 -1.37 17.65
N SER A 84 0.37 -2.21 18.62
CA SER A 84 -0.55 -3.34 18.45
C SER A 84 -2.00 -2.96 18.15
N ASP A 85 -2.36 -1.67 18.27
CA ASP A 85 -3.67 -1.15 17.89
C ASP A 85 -3.72 -0.62 16.46
N ILE A 86 -2.57 -0.43 15.80
CA ILE A 86 -2.48 -0.03 14.37
C ILE A 86 -3.34 -0.93 13.46
N PRO A 87 -3.33 -2.28 13.61
CA PRO A 87 -4.17 -3.16 12.79
C PRO A 87 -5.68 -2.87 12.90
N LYS A 88 -6.12 -2.15 13.94
CA LYS A 88 -7.53 -1.81 14.19
C LYS A 88 -7.97 -0.49 13.53
N LEU A 89 -7.04 0.28 12.95
CA LEU A 89 -7.35 1.52 12.24
C LEU A 89 -8.05 1.23 10.91
N SER A 90 -8.91 2.15 10.45
CA SER A 90 -9.47 2.03 9.08
C SER A 90 -8.46 2.51 8.03
N GLY A 91 -8.45 1.91 6.84
CA GLY A 91 -7.61 2.38 5.73
C GLY A 91 -7.94 3.82 5.30
N GLN A 92 -9.22 4.22 5.36
CA GLN A 92 -9.63 5.60 5.08
C GLN A 92 -9.01 6.61 6.06
N TYR A 93 -9.00 6.29 7.36
CA TYR A 93 -8.36 7.16 8.35
C TYR A 93 -6.87 7.34 8.06
N VAL A 94 -6.17 6.26 7.72
CA VAL A 94 -4.75 6.32 7.35
C VAL A 94 -4.55 7.17 6.09
N LEU A 95 -5.42 7.03 5.09
CA LEU A 95 -5.38 7.84 3.87
C LEU A 95 -5.58 9.34 4.17
N ASP A 96 -6.57 9.68 5.01
CA ASP A 96 -6.85 11.06 5.41
C ASP A 96 -5.65 11.69 6.14
N LEU A 97 -5.01 10.93 7.04
CA LEU A 97 -3.79 11.35 7.72
C LEU A 97 -2.65 11.62 6.73
N MET A 98 -2.42 10.73 5.77
CA MET A 98 -1.38 10.93 4.76
C MET A 98 -1.65 12.16 3.90
N LEU A 99 -2.90 12.38 3.48
CA LEU A 99 -3.29 13.55 2.70
C LEU A 99 -3.08 14.85 3.47
N GLU A 100 -3.33 14.84 4.77
CA GLU A 100 -3.07 15.99 5.63
C GLU A 100 -1.58 16.27 5.74
N ILE A 101 -0.80 15.26 6.10
CA ILE A 101 0.65 15.37 6.35
C ILE A 101 1.40 15.72 5.07
N LYS A 102 0.98 15.16 3.93
CA LYS A 102 1.61 15.42 2.63
C LYS A 102 1.68 16.91 2.28
N LYS A 103 0.73 17.73 2.76
CA LYS A 103 0.69 19.19 2.53
C LYS A 103 1.91 19.92 3.12
N GLY A 104 2.57 19.33 4.12
CA GLY A 104 3.78 19.85 4.75
C GLY A 104 5.07 19.56 3.96
N TYR A 105 5.00 18.69 2.95
CA TYR A 105 6.18 18.22 2.20
C TYR A 105 6.20 18.72 0.76
N PRO A 106 7.38 18.79 0.13
CA PRO A 106 7.53 19.22 -1.26
C PRO A 106 6.58 18.52 -2.24
N ASP A 107 6.08 19.29 -3.19
CA ASP A 107 5.25 18.80 -4.29
C ASP A 107 6.11 18.57 -5.55
N LEU A 108 6.41 17.31 -5.83
CA LEU A 108 7.22 16.89 -6.98
C LEU A 108 6.38 16.72 -8.26
N SER A 109 5.07 16.98 -8.22
CA SER A 109 4.17 16.80 -9.38
C SER A 109 4.30 17.89 -10.44
N LYS A 110 4.91 19.03 -10.09
CA LYS A 110 5.00 20.21 -10.95
C LYS A 110 6.37 20.29 -11.61
N SER A 111 6.37 20.74 -12.87
CA SER A 111 7.57 21.21 -13.55
C SER A 111 7.23 22.55 -14.22
N PRO A 112 7.93 23.65 -13.86
CA PRO A 112 9.01 23.69 -12.87
C PRO A 112 8.53 23.42 -11.44
N ILE A 113 9.43 22.90 -10.59
CA ILE A 113 9.18 22.73 -9.15
C ILE A 113 9.14 24.12 -8.51
N SER A 114 8.23 24.36 -7.57
CA SER A 114 8.10 25.68 -6.94
C SER A 114 9.37 26.06 -6.15
N ASP A 115 9.70 27.36 -6.10
CA ASP A 115 10.86 27.84 -5.33
C ASP A 115 10.80 27.44 -3.85
N LYS A 116 9.58 27.42 -3.29
CA LYS A 116 9.33 26.96 -1.92
C LYS A 116 9.74 25.50 -1.75
N ASP A 117 9.31 24.64 -2.65
CA ASP A 117 9.61 23.21 -2.60
C ASP A 117 11.10 22.94 -2.87
N MET A 118 11.69 23.64 -3.86
CA MET A 118 13.13 23.58 -4.13
C MET A 118 13.98 24.02 -2.93
N LYS A 119 13.54 25.02 -2.17
CA LYS A 119 14.23 25.47 -0.95
C LYS A 119 14.24 24.37 0.12
N GLU A 120 13.12 23.69 0.33
CA GLU A 120 13.06 22.59 1.30
C GLU A 120 13.86 21.37 0.81
N ILE A 121 13.81 21.06 -0.49
CA ILE A 121 14.62 19.99 -1.09
C ILE A 121 16.11 20.26 -0.89
N ARG A 122 16.60 21.46 -1.15
CA ARG A 122 18.01 21.84 -0.93
C ARG A 122 18.43 21.74 0.54
N LYS A 123 17.51 22.03 1.46
CA LYS A 123 17.74 21.87 2.90
C LYS A 123 17.86 20.39 3.28
N ASN A 124 17.02 19.53 2.71
CA ASN A 124 17.09 18.08 2.96
C ASN A 124 18.18 17.38 2.16
N PHE A 125 18.62 17.94 1.03
CA PHE A 125 19.63 17.35 0.15
C PHE A 125 20.61 18.45 -0.29
N PRO A 126 21.65 18.74 0.52
CA PRO A 126 22.59 19.82 0.22
C PRO A 126 23.33 19.67 -1.12
N THR A 127 23.38 18.46 -1.67
CA THR A 127 24.00 18.17 -2.98
C THR A 127 23.08 18.48 -4.18
N ILE A 128 21.77 18.66 -3.95
CA ILE A 128 20.81 19.05 -5.00
C ILE A 128 20.83 20.56 -5.09
N VAL A 129 21.34 21.11 -6.19
CA VAL A 129 21.44 22.57 -6.37
C VAL A 129 20.36 23.09 -7.30
N LYS A 130 20.01 22.34 -8.35
CA LYS A 130 19.04 22.74 -9.38
C LYS A 130 17.99 21.67 -9.62
N GLU A 131 16.91 22.04 -10.32
CA GLU A 131 15.78 21.13 -10.58
C GLU A 131 16.22 19.86 -11.34
N GLU A 132 17.20 19.98 -12.24
CA GLU A 132 17.74 18.83 -12.96
C GLU A 132 18.39 17.80 -12.03
N ASP A 133 18.96 18.22 -10.90
CA ASP A 133 19.53 17.31 -9.91
C ASP A 133 18.42 16.56 -9.16
N VAL A 134 17.26 17.20 -8.95
CA VAL A 134 16.06 16.53 -8.43
C VAL A 134 15.66 15.43 -9.39
N TRP A 135 15.53 15.72 -10.69
CA TRP A 135 15.13 14.73 -11.68
C TRP A 135 16.15 13.58 -11.84
N LYS A 136 17.45 13.88 -11.73
CA LYS A 136 18.50 12.87 -11.75
C LYS A 136 18.44 11.93 -10.53
N ASN A 137 18.02 12.43 -9.38
CA ASN A 137 17.96 11.70 -8.11
C ASN A 137 16.52 11.43 -7.63
N HIS A 138 15.53 11.55 -8.52
CA HIS A 138 14.14 11.70 -8.11
C HIS A 138 13.63 10.48 -7.32
N ASP A 139 14.10 9.25 -7.61
CA ASP A 139 13.71 8.06 -6.85
C ASP A 139 14.15 8.17 -5.38
N ALA A 140 15.37 8.65 -5.14
CA ALA A 140 15.88 8.84 -3.80
C ALA A 140 15.15 9.97 -3.07
N VAL A 141 14.92 11.12 -3.74
CA VAL A 141 14.17 12.25 -3.20
C VAL A 141 12.74 11.86 -2.87
N PHE A 142 12.09 11.13 -3.78
CA PHE A 142 10.73 10.63 -3.62
C PHE A 142 10.60 9.69 -2.42
N HIS A 143 11.43 8.65 -2.38
CA HIS A 143 11.38 7.65 -1.31
C HIS A 143 11.70 8.27 0.05
N PHE A 144 12.63 9.23 0.09
CA PHE A 144 12.95 9.97 1.30
C PHE A 144 11.71 10.68 1.85
N TYR A 145 11.03 11.49 1.04
CA TYR A 145 9.82 12.17 1.52
C TYR A 145 8.68 11.21 1.82
N ASN A 146 8.56 10.10 1.09
CA ASN A 146 7.59 9.06 1.42
C ASN A 146 7.84 8.46 2.82
N ASP A 147 9.10 8.16 3.15
CA ASP A 147 9.46 7.61 4.46
C ASP A 147 9.23 8.63 5.59
N LEU A 148 9.52 9.91 5.35
CA LEU A 148 9.21 10.98 6.31
C LEU A 148 7.69 11.12 6.54
N ILE A 149 6.90 11.18 5.46
CA ILE A 149 5.43 11.27 5.54
C ILE A 149 4.84 10.06 6.27
N ARG A 150 5.35 8.85 5.99
CA ARG A 150 4.92 7.62 6.64
C ARG A 150 5.16 7.66 8.14
N GLU A 151 6.34 8.11 8.55
CA GLU A 151 6.70 8.21 9.96
C GLU A 151 5.87 9.28 10.68
N ASP A 152 5.68 10.45 10.07
CA ASP A 152 4.83 11.49 10.63
C ASP A 152 3.36 11.02 10.73
N ALA A 153 2.87 10.25 9.74
CA ALA A 153 1.52 9.67 9.77
C ALA A 153 1.36 8.64 10.89
N LEU A 154 2.37 7.80 11.09
CA LEU A 154 2.41 6.84 12.17
C LEU A 154 2.41 7.54 13.54
N ARG A 155 3.29 8.52 13.75
CA ARG A 155 3.34 9.30 15.00
C ARG A 155 2.03 10.01 15.28
N LYS A 156 1.44 10.61 14.25
CA LYS A 156 0.15 11.28 14.35
C LYS A 156 -0.96 10.28 14.70
N ALA A 157 -1.00 9.13 14.05
CA ALA A 157 -1.97 8.07 14.38
C ALA A 157 -1.84 7.62 15.84
N LEU A 158 -0.62 7.39 16.32
CA LEU A 158 -0.31 6.99 17.71
C LEU A 158 -0.70 8.09 18.73
N LYS A 159 -0.53 9.37 18.37
CA LYS A 159 -0.87 10.53 19.23
C LYS A 159 -2.37 10.81 19.28
N GLU A 160 -3.07 10.77 18.14
CA GLU A 160 -4.48 11.20 18.06
C GLU A 160 -5.44 10.14 18.59
N GLY A 161 -5.13 8.87 18.35
CA GLY A 161 -5.71 7.72 19.04
C GLY A 161 -7.22 7.76 19.29
N LYS A 162 -8.02 8.02 18.25
CA LYS A 162 -9.41 7.60 18.27
C LYS A 162 -9.52 6.35 17.42
N PRO A 163 -9.53 5.14 18.01
CA PRO A 163 -10.11 4.03 17.30
C PRO A 163 -11.57 4.42 17.07
N LYS A 164 -11.91 4.86 15.86
CA LYS A 164 -13.26 4.61 15.38
C LYS A 164 -13.30 3.09 15.16
N THR A 165 -13.41 2.33 16.26
CA THR A 165 -13.97 0.99 16.20
C THR A 165 -15.40 1.21 15.72
N GLY A 166 -15.58 1.22 14.41
CA GLY A 166 -16.89 1.19 13.81
C GLY A 166 -17.54 -0.10 14.25
N SER A 167 -18.38 -0.03 15.29
CA SER A 167 -19.51 -0.94 15.49
C SER A 167 -20.53 -0.82 14.35
N GLY A 168 -20.33 0.13 13.44
CA GLY A 168 -20.87 0.03 12.10
C GLY A 168 -20.21 -1.13 11.40
N ARG A 169 -20.93 -2.25 11.27
CA ARG A 169 -21.02 -2.89 9.96
C ARG A 169 -21.17 -1.74 8.97
N VAL A 170 -20.10 -1.38 8.28
CA VAL A 170 -20.23 -0.51 7.13
C VAL A 170 -20.92 -1.39 6.10
N ALA A 171 -22.24 -1.35 6.16
CA ALA A 171 -23.09 -1.97 5.18
C ALA A 171 -22.59 -1.44 3.83
N ASN A 172 -22.09 -2.35 2.99
CA ASN A 172 -21.72 -2.12 1.60
C ASN A 172 -20.26 -1.67 1.31
N PHE A 173 -19.26 -1.98 2.14
CA PHE A 173 -17.92 -2.10 1.55
C PHE A 173 -17.90 -3.38 0.70
N GLU A 174 -17.81 -3.23 -0.62
CA GLU A 174 -17.44 -4.36 -1.45
C GLU A 174 -16.08 -4.89 -0.98
N PRO A 175 -15.89 -6.22 -0.87
CA PRO A 175 -14.63 -6.86 -0.44
C PRO A 175 -13.44 -6.62 -1.39
N MET A 176 -13.51 -5.58 -2.22
CA MET A 176 -12.53 -5.21 -3.24
C MET A 176 -11.94 -3.80 -3.04
N ASP A 177 -12.28 -3.05 -1.99
CA ASP A 177 -11.69 -1.72 -1.78
C ASP A 177 -10.25 -1.80 -1.20
N LEU A 178 -9.29 -1.07 -1.77
CA LEU A 178 -7.95 -0.89 -1.21
C LEU A 178 -7.99 -0.35 0.23
N LEU A 179 -9.04 0.38 0.60
CA LEU A 179 -9.25 0.88 1.97
C LEU A 179 -9.64 -0.21 2.97
N ALA A 180 -10.07 -1.38 2.46
CA ALA A 180 -10.18 -2.61 3.23
C ALA A 180 -8.86 -3.42 3.22
N ALA A 181 -7.85 -3.02 2.45
CA ALA A 181 -6.51 -3.60 2.53
C ALA A 181 -5.74 -2.89 3.66
N SER A 182 -5.80 -3.47 4.85
CA SER A 182 -4.93 -3.25 6.02
C SER A 182 -4.34 -1.85 6.25
N PRO A 183 -4.61 -1.18 7.39
CA PRO A 183 -3.95 0.09 7.74
C PRO A 183 -2.42 -0.03 7.82
N ILE A 184 -1.90 -1.21 8.18
CA ILE A 184 -0.45 -1.50 8.20
C ILE A 184 0.11 -1.41 6.78
N TYR A 185 -0.60 -2.01 5.83
CA TYR A 185 -0.23 -1.99 4.42
C TYR A 185 -0.31 -0.57 3.84
N ALA A 186 -1.40 0.16 4.12
CA ALA A 186 -1.52 1.56 3.71
C ALA A 186 -0.34 2.39 4.24
N LEU A 187 -0.03 2.28 5.54
CA LEU A 187 1.12 2.93 6.16
C LEU A 187 2.44 2.52 5.49
N TRP A 188 2.67 1.23 5.25
CA TRP A 188 3.88 0.74 4.60
C TRP A 188 4.10 1.36 3.22
N VAL A 189 3.06 1.36 2.39
CA VAL A 189 3.09 1.97 1.06
C VAL A 189 3.40 3.46 1.18
N GLY A 190 2.68 4.16 2.07
CA GLY A 190 2.84 5.59 2.32
C GLY A 190 2.03 6.44 1.34
N TRP A 191 2.59 7.60 0.96
CA TRP A 191 2.04 8.51 -0.06
C TRP A 191 1.47 7.80 -1.30
N PRO A 192 2.10 6.72 -1.86
CA PRO A 192 1.65 6.14 -3.13
C PRO A 192 0.25 5.56 -3.03
N PHE A 193 -0.16 5.20 -1.82
CA PHE A 193 -1.48 4.69 -1.50
C PHE A 193 -2.59 5.64 -1.94
N ILE A 194 -2.35 6.97 -1.87
CA ILE A 194 -3.29 7.99 -2.35
C ILE A 194 -3.59 7.80 -3.85
N TRP A 195 -2.54 7.66 -4.65
CA TRP A 195 -2.65 7.52 -6.10
C TRP A 195 -3.18 6.17 -6.52
N MET A 196 -2.81 5.12 -5.79
CA MET A 196 -3.32 3.77 -6.00
C MET A 196 -4.82 3.69 -5.71
N ARG A 197 -5.28 4.31 -4.61
CA ARG A 197 -6.70 4.36 -4.29
C ARG A 197 -7.48 5.13 -5.35
N ARG A 198 -6.98 6.29 -5.76
CA ARG A 198 -7.57 7.07 -6.84
C ARG A 198 -7.66 6.27 -8.15
N ALA A 199 -6.58 5.61 -8.54
CA ALA A 199 -6.53 4.78 -9.73
C ALA A 199 -7.55 3.64 -9.67
N GLN A 200 -7.74 3.04 -8.49
CA GLN A 200 -8.76 2.01 -8.29
C GLN A 200 -10.17 2.58 -8.46
N THR A 201 -10.48 3.69 -7.78
CA THR A 201 -11.79 4.37 -7.91
C THR A 201 -12.10 4.70 -9.36
N ASP A 202 -11.13 5.25 -10.08
CA ASP A 202 -11.32 5.64 -11.47
C ASP A 202 -11.48 4.41 -12.39
N ALA A 203 -10.79 3.30 -12.11
CA ALA A 203 -10.96 2.05 -12.83
C ALA A 203 -12.35 1.45 -12.58
N ASP A 204 -12.80 1.42 -11.32
CA ASP A 204 -14.13 0.94 -10.93
C ASP A 204 -15.23 1.75 -11.64
N HIS A 205 -15.17 3.08 -11.55
CA HIS A 205 -16.10 3.98 -12.22
C HIS A 205 -16.10 3.78 -13.74
N ARG A 206 -14.91 3.60 -14.34
CA ARG A 206 -14.80 3.41 -15.78
C ARG A 206 -15.42 2.09 -16.23
N VAL A 207 -15.14 1.00 -15.52
CA VAL A 207 -15.74 -0.31 -15.79
C VAL A 207 -17.26 -0.18 -15.72
N VAL A 208 -17.82 0.37 -14.63
CA VAL A 208 -19.28 0.56 -14.49
C VAL A 208 -19.86 1.39 -15.63
N THR A 209 -19.17 2.45 -16.06
CA THR A 209 -19.62 3.31 -17.17
C THR A 209 -19.63 2.55 -18.49
N ASP A 210 -18.54 1.87 -18.84
CA ASP A 210 -18.41 1.15 -20.11
C ASP A 210 -19.37 -0.06 -20.17
N VAL A 211 -19.65 -0.66 -19.02
CA VAL A 211 -20.68 -1.68 -18.79
C VAL A 211 -22.08 -1.15 -19.08
N ASN A 212 -22.45 -0.04 -18.45
CA ASN A 212 -23.78 0.58 -18.63
C ASN A 212 -24.00 1.06 -20.07
N ASN A 213 -22.92 1.43 -20.77
CA ASN A 213 -22.96 1.83 -22.17
C ASN A 213 -22.91 0.64 -23.15
N GLY A 214 -22.87 -0.60 -22.67
CA GLY A 214 -22.77 -1.81 -23.50
C GLY A 214 -21.44 -1.95 -24.25
N MET A 215 -20.42 -1.17 -23.86
CA MET A 215 -19.08 -1.17 -24.45
C MET A 215 -18.21 -2.30 -23.90
N ILE A 216 -18.54 -2.78 -22.71
CA ILE A 216 -18.11 -4.06 -22.16
C ILE A 216 -19.38 -4.85 -21.91
N PRO A 217 -19.51 -6.06 -22.45
CA PRO A 217 -20.68 -6.85 -22.16
C PRO A 217 -20.64 -7.22 -20.68
N THR A 218 -21.69 -6.89 -19.94
CA THR A 218 -21.87 -7.23 -18.53
C THR A 218 -23.25 -7.76 -18.28
N SER A 219 -23.31 -8.80 -17.46
CA SER A 219 -24.48 -9.07 -16.67
C SER A 219 -24.36 -8.25 -15.38
N VAL A 220 -25.43 -7.56 -15.04
CA VAL A 220 -25.77 -7.02 -13.71
C VAL A 220 -25.52 -8.12 -12.66
N PRO A 221 -25.22 -7.83 -11.37
CA PRO A 221 -25.13 -8.86 -10.34
C PRO A 221 -26.39 -9.73 -10.36
N LEU A 222 -26.25 -10.98 -10.81
CA LEU A 222 -27.36 -11.91 -10.95
C LEU A 222 -27.30 -13.01 -9.88
N PRO A 223 -28.46 -13.57 -9.52
CA PRO A 223 -28.58 -14.67 -8.58
C PRO A 223 -27.75 -15.88 -9.03
N ILE A 224 -27.55 -16.81 -8.10
CA ILE A 224 -26.64 -17.98 -8.11
C ILE A 224 -26.77 -18.93 -9.34
N GLU A 225 -27.68 -18.67 -10.29
CA GLU A 225 -27.93 -19.46 -11.51
C GLU A 225 -27.63 -18.70 -12.81
N ALA A 226 -26.65 -17.81 -12.82
CA ALA A 226 -26.29 -17.05 -14.03
C ALA A 226 -25.70 -17.97 -15.13
N ASP A 227 -26.31 -17.91 -16.33
CA ASP A 227 -25.83 -18.55 -17.56
C ASP A 227 -24.33 -18.28 -17.79
N SER A 228 -23.62 -19.26 -18.37
CA SER A 228 -22.19 -19.23 -18.64
C SER A 228 -21.70 -17.95 -19.34
N ALA A 229 -22.54 -17.32 -20.18
CA ALA A 229 -22.24 -16.04 -20.83
C ALA A 229 -22.19 -14.85 -19.85
N ALA A 230 -23.07 -14.82 -18.86
CA ALA A 230 -23.12 -13.78 -17.84
C ALA A 230 -21.86 -13.78 -16.97
N LYS A 231 -21.38 -14.98 -16.60
CA LYS A 231 -20.13 -15.13 -15.83
C LYS A 231 -18.89 -14.76 -16.65
N VAL A 232 -18.81 -15.16 -17.92
CA VAL A 232 -17.71 -14.74 -18.83
C VAL A 232 -17.59 -13.22 -18.92
N ASN A 233 -18.72 -12.54 -18.99
CA ASN A 233 -18.80 -11.08 -19.06
C ASN A 233 -18.33 -10.39 -17.76
N HIS A 234 -18.66 -10.96 -16.60
CA HIS A 234 -18.14 -10.50 -15.31
C HIS A 234 -16.61 -10.55 -15.25
N GLU A 235 -16.02 -11.68 -15.68
CA GLU A 235 -14.57 -11.88 -15.63
C GLU A 235 -13.81 -10.97 -16.62
N ARG A 236 -14.42 -10.63 -17.76
CA ARG A 236 -13.88 -9.61 -18.69
C ARG A 236 -13.91 -8.21 -18.08
N GLY A 237 -14.99 -7.85 -17.40
CA GLY A 237 -15.08 -6.60 -16.64
C GLY A 237 -14.02 -6.52 -15.54
N ASN A 238 -13.80 -7.64 -14.84
CA ASN A 238 -12.75 -7.75 -13.83
C ASN A 238 -11.34 -7.60 -14.44
N ALA A 239 -11.05 -8.31 -15.53
CA ALA A 239 -9.78 -8.19 -16.26
C ALA A 239 -9.50 -6.76 -16.73
N TYR A 240 -10.52 -6.10 -17.28
CA TYR A 240 -10.45 -4.70 -17.66
C TYR A 240 -10.09 -3.81 -16.47
N ARG A 241 -10.84 -3.93 -15.37
CA ARG A 241 -10.62 -3.17 -14.14
C ARG A 241 -9.20 -3.28 -13.63
N HIS A 242 -8.68 -4.50 -13.46
CA HIS A 242 -7.32 -4.74 -12.93
C HIS A 242 -6.24 -4.12 -13.79
N SER A 243 -6.39 -4.23 -15.12
CA SER A 243 -5.46 -3.64 -16.08
C SER A 243 -5.47 -2.10 -16.05
N VAL A 244 -6.66 -1.49 -16.03
CA VAL A 244 -6.82 -0.02 -15.97
C VAL A 244 -6.31 0.51 -14.64
N TRP A 245 -6.67 -0.13 -13.54
CA TRP A 245 -6.20 0.25 -12.21
C TRP A 245 -4.67 0.29 -12.14
N ASN A 246 -3.99 -0.76 -12.63
CA ASN A 246 -2.53 -0.80 -12.64
C ASN A 246 -1.92 0.26 -13.56
N ALA A 247 -2.49 0.46 -14.75
CA ALA A 247 -2.00 1.47 -15.68
C ALA A 247 -2.18 2.91 -15.13
N LEU A 248 -3.36 3.22 -14.59
CA LEU A 248 -3.65 4.51 -13.97
C LEU A 248 -2.80 4.74 -12.72
N GLY A 249 -2.53 3.70 -11.92
CA GLY A 249 -1.66 3.82 -10.75
C GLY A 249 -0.24 4.23 -11.12
N VAL A 250 0.34 3.62 -12.16
CA VAL A 250 1.64 4.04 -12.71
C VAL A 250 1.56 5.48 -13.20
N LYS A 251 0.52 5.83 -13.97
CA LYS A 251 0.33 7.18 -14.49
C LYS A 251 0.28 8.22 -13.38
N TYR A 252 -0.57 8.04 -12.37
CA TYR A 252 -0.75 9.01 -11.29
C TYR A 252 0.49 9.16 -10.42
N MET A 253 1.27 8.09 -10.21
CA MET A 253 2.56 8.22 -9.54
C MET A 253 3.57 9.02 -10.37
N ILE A 254 3.63 8.81 -11.68
CA ILE A 254 4.50 9.60 -12.56
C ILE A 254 4.06 11.07 -12.58
N ASP A 255 2.75 11.32 -12.69
CA ASP A 255 2.18 12.68 -12.60
C ASP A 255 2.54 13.32 -11.25
N ALA A 256 2.67 12.53 -10.19
CA ALA A 256 3.07 13.00 -8.86
C ALA A 256 4.60 13.16 -8.66
N GLY A 257 5.41 12.86 -9.69
CA GLY A 257 6.86 13.06 -9.68
C GLY A 257 7.72 11.82 -9.45
N VAL A 258 7.13 10.61 -9.40
CA VAL A 258 7.87 9.34 -9.33
C VAL A 258 8.50 9.01 -10.69
N SER A 259 9.66 8.34 -10.77
CA SER A 259 10.09 7.80 -12.08
C SER A 259 9.07 6.81 -12.59
N ARG A 260 9.17 6.58 -13.90
CA ARG A 260 8.67 5.36 -14.52
C ARG A 260 9.06 4.08 -13.76
N ASN A 261 10.32 3.88 -13.39
CA ASN A 261 10.75 2.62 -12.77
C ASN A 261 10.20 2.50 -11.34
N GLY A 262 10.33 3.53 -10.51
CA GLY A 262 9.76 3.58 -9.18
C GLY A 262 8.23 3.42 -9.18
N ALA A 263 7.52 4.02 -10.14
CA ALA A 263 6.08 3.86 -10.27
C ALA A 263 5.68 2.44 -10.70
N LEU A 264 6.42 1.84 -11.64
CA LEU A 264 6.22 0.44 -12.07
C LEU A 264 6.49 -0.53 -10.93
N ASP A 265 7.60 -0.37 -10.21
CA ASP A 265 7.98 -1.20 -9.08
C ASP A 265 6.97 -1.06 -7.94
N LYS A 266 6.51 0.17 -7.63
CA LYS A 266 5.49 0.36 -6.60
C LYS A 266 4.11 -0.14 -6.99
N MET A 267 3.68 -0.01 -8.25
CA MET A 267 2.45 -0.71 -8.66
C MET A 267 2.59 -2.22 -8.66
N ARG A 268 3.77 -2.77 -8.97
CA ARG A 268 4.02 -4.21 -8.86
C ARG A 268 3.91 -4.65 -7.41
N ASP A 269 4.70 -4.04 -6.52
CA ASP A 269 4.70 -4.37 -5.10
C ASP A 269 3.28 -4.28 -4.54
N VAL A 270 2.55 -3.22 -4.88
CA VAL A 270 1.20 -3.01 -4.35
C VAL A 270 0.17 -3.95 -4.95
N GLY A 271 0.04 -3.98 -6.28
CA GLY A 271 -0.94 -4.84 -6.93
C GLY A 271 -0.76 -6.30 -6.54
N THR A 272 0.49 -6.77 -6.48
CA THR A 272 0.80 -8.15 -6.06
C THR A 272 0.46 -8.40 -4.60
N THR A 273 0.86 -7.52 -3.67
CA THR A 273 0.54 -7.70 -2.25
C THR A 273 -0.96 -7.61 -1.99
N TYR A 274 -1.67 -6.74 -2.69
CA TYR A 274 -3.12 -6.63 -2.59
C TYR A 274 -3.82 -7.94 -2.99
N GLU A 275 -3.51 -8.51 -4.18
CA GLU A 275 -4.12 -9.78 -4.59
C GLU A 275 -3.73 -10.93 -3.66
N ALA A 276 -2.47 -10.94 -3.20
CA ALA A 276 -1.97 -11.92 -2.23
C ALA A 276 -2.82 -11.94 -0.96
N MET A 277 -3.05 -10.76 -0.39
CA MET A 277 -3.82 -10.59 0.85
C MET A 277 -5.31 -10.84 0.64
N ARG A 278 -5.88 -10.39 -0.47
CA ARG A 278 -7.30 -10.56 -0.81
C ARG A 278 -7.66 -12.02 -0.99
N GLY A 279 -6.84 -12.76 -1.73
CA GLY A 279 -7.03 -14.19 -1.92
C GLY A 279 -7.02 -14.89 -0.57
N ALA A 280 -5.99 -14.63 0.25
CA ALA A 280 -5.76 -15.34 1.50
C ALA A 280 -6.86 -15.08 2.54
N TRP A 281 -7.41 -13.86 2.57
CA TRP A 281 -8.19 -13.39 3.71
C TRP A 281 -9.47 -12.68 3.27
N ARG A 282 -10.60 -13.40 3.30
CA ARG A 282 -11.93 -12.87 2.95
C ARG A 282 -12.45 -11.77 3.89
N THR A 283 -11.75 -11.45 4.98
CA THR A 283 -12.14 -10.38 5.91
C THR A 283 -10.95 -9.50 6.31
N PHE A 284 -11.23 -8.20 6.47
CA PHE A 284 -10.30 -7.17 6.94
C PHE A 284 -9.55 -7.55 8.22
N VAL A 285 -10.26 -8.11 9.20
CA VAL A 285 -9.71 -8.44 10.53
C VAL A 285 -8.72 -9.60 10.44
N ALA A 286 -9.07 -10.67 9.69
CA ALA A 286 -8.19 -11.83 9.54
C ALA A 286 -6.88 -11.49 8.83
N ALA A 287 -6.92 -10.63 7.80
CA ALA A 287 -5.73 -10.19 7.08
C ALA A 287 -4.76 -9.41 7.98
N ASN A 288 -5.32 -8.53 8.82
CA ASN A 288 -4.56 -7.69 9.74
C ASN A 288 -3.92 -8.48 10.86
N ASP A 289 -4.68 -9.38 11.50
CA ASP A 289 -4.16 -10.23 12.55
C ASP A 289 -3.09 -11.19 12.01
N ALA A 290 -3.27 -11.73 10.80
CA ALA A 290 -2.28 -12.58 10.16
C ALA A 290 -0.99 -11.80 9.81
N LEU A 291 -1.11 -10.63 9.18
CA LEU A 291 0.05 -9.77 8.88
C LEU A 291 0.79 -9.37 10.15
N TRP A 292 0.06 -9.01 11.20
CA TRP A 292 0.67 -8.62 12.46
C TRP A 292 1.39 -9.81 13.11
N ASN A 293 0.79 -10.99 13.16
CA ASN A 293 1.37 -12.11 13.91
C ASN A 293 2.43 -12.88 13.11
N ASN A 294 2.22 -13.09 11.81
CA ASN A 294 3.12 -13.84 10.94
C ASN A 294 3.10 -13.29 9.49
N PRO A 295 3.80 -12.16 9.24
CA PRO A 295 3.73 -11.48 7.94
C PRO A 295 4.28 -12.35 6.80
N GLN A 296 5.29 -13.19 7.03
CA GLN A 296 5.81 -14.10 6.02
C GLN A 296 4.76 -15.15 5.61
N GLN A 297 4.13 -15.79 6.59
CA GLN A 297 3.07 -16.78 6.31
C GLN A 297 1.84 -16.16 5.63
N ALA A 298 1.54 -14.89 5.91
CA ALA A 298 0.47 -14.17 5.21
C ALA A 298 0.74 -14.05 3.69
N PHE A 299 2.01 -14.06 3.28
CA PHE A 299 2.41 -14.14 1.87
C PHE A 299 2.52 -15.58 1.37
N ASP A 300 3.09 -16.50 2.13
CA ASP A 300 3.31 -17.88 1.66
C ASP A 300 1.98 -18.61 1.35
N ASN A 301 0.89 -18.18 1.98
CA ASN A 301 -0.46 -18.71 1.82
C ASN A 301 -1.29 -18.00 0.74
N VAL A 302 -0.71 -17.21 -0.18
CA VAL A 302 -1.48 -16.63 -1.30
C VAL A 302 -2.29 -17.73 -1.98
N PRO A 303 -3.64 -17.65 -2.00
CA PRO A 303 -4.44 -18.66 -2.63
C PRO A 303 -4.13 -18.69 -4.10
N ARG A 304 -3.67 -19.86 -4.51
CA ARG A 304 -3.36 -20.24 -5.89
C ARG A 304 -4.67 -20.51 -6.65
N SER A 305 -5.68 -19.69 -6.39
CA SER A 305 -6.92 -19.76 -7.12
C SER A 305 -6.70 -19.20 -8.52
N ASN A 306 -7.50 -19.72 -9.43
CA ASN A 306 -7.52 -19.30 -10.82
C ASN A 306 -7.82 -17.79 -10.92
N GLU A 307 -8.71 -17.27 -10.07
CA GLU A 307 -9.07 -15.85 -9.99
C GLU A 307 -7.88 -14.98 -9.58
N THR A 308 -7.14 -15.35 -8.52
CA THR A 308 -5.92 -14.61 -8.11
C THR A 308 -4.87 -14.58 -9.21
N ALA A 309 -4.67 -15.72 -9.90
CA ALA A 309 -3.77 -15.80 -11.05
C ALA A 309 -4.18 -14.85 -12.18
N MET A 310 -5.48 -14.81 -12.49
CA MET A 310 -6.05 -13.93 -13.50
C MET A 310 -5.88 -12.45 -13.13
N ASP A 311 -6.18 -12.08 -11.89
CA ASP A 311 -6.03 -10.70 -11.40
C ASP A 311 -4.56 -10.26 -11.44
N LEU A 312 -3.63 -11.12 -11.01
CA LEU A 312 -2.18 -10.87 -11.12
C LEU A 312 -1.69 -10.70 -12.56
N HIS A 313 -2.18 -11.53 -13.49
CA HIS A 313 -1.87 -11.40 -14.92
C HIS A 313 -2.39 -10.08 -15.49
N ASN A 314 -3.65 -9.74 -15.22
CA ASN A 314 -4.26 -8.51 -15.75
C ASN A 314 -3.63 -7.25 -15.14
N ASN A 315 -3.23 -7.32 -13.86
CA ASN A 315 -2.40 -6.29 -13.21
C ASN A 315 -1.06 -6.12 -13.95
N LEU A 316 -0.38 -7.22 -14.32
CA LEU A 316 0.85 -7.18 -15.11
C LEU A 316 0.63 -6.56 -16.49
N VAL A 317 -0.44 -6.94 -17.20
CA VAL A 317 -0.79 -6.37 -18.52
C VAL A 317 -0.92 -4.85 -18.45
N GLY A 318 -1.58 -4.31 -17.42
CA GLY A 318 -1.70 -2.86 -17.20
C GLY A 318 -0.35 -2.17 -17.00
N ARG A 319 0.55 -2.77 -16.21
CA ARG A 319 1.91 -2.23 -15.99
C ARG A 319 2.76 -2.31 -17.27
N THR A 320 2.73 -3.44 -17.97
CA THR A 320 3.44 -3.62 -19.25
C THR A 320 2.93 -2.66 -20.31
N TYR A 321 1.62 -2.38 -20.34
CA TYR A 321 1.06 -1.33 -21.20
C TYR A 321 1.74 0.02 -20.94
N MET A 322 1.82 0.45 -19.69
CA MET A 322 2.48 1.71 -19.34
C MET A 322 3.98 1.67 -19.64
N GLN A 323 4.65 0.56 -19.33
CA GLN A 323 6.06 0.37 -19.67
C GLN A 323 6.31 0.59 -21.16
N ASN A 324 5.44 0.10 -22.05
CA ASN A 324 5.63 0.22 -23.50
C ASN A 324 5.20 1.58 -24.07
N ASN A 325 4.31 2.31 -23.39
CA ASN A 325 3.72 3.56 -23.89
C ASN A 325 4.22 4.82 -23.19
N ILE A 326 5.06 4.70 -22.16
CA ILE A 326 5.77 5.83 -21.57
C ILE A 326 7.12 5.99 -22.24
N SER A 327 7.41 7.19 -22.75
CA SER A 327 8.76 7.58 -23.14
C SER A 327 9.18 8.89 -22.49
N TRP A 328 10.47 8.99 -22.21
CA TRP A 328 11.12 10.18 -21.69
C TRP A 328 11.97 10.76 -22.81
N GLY A 329 11.63 11.95 -23.27
CA GLY A 329 12.45 12.73 -24.20
C GLY A 329 13.64 13.38 -23.49
N LEU A 330 14.55 13.96 -24.27
CA LEU A 330 15.55 14.89 -23.75
C LEU A 330 14.84 16.01 -22.96
N PHE A 331 15.45 16.46 -21.86
CA PHE A 331 14.94 17.53 -20.98
C PHE A 331 13.64 17.23 -20.22
N GLY A 332 13.34 15.96 -19.96
CA GLY A 332 12.20 15.61 -19.10
C GLY A 332 10.83 15.77 -19.77
N LEU A 333 10.79 15.95 -21.10
CA LEU A 333 9.55 15.88 -21.87
C LEU A 333 8.98 14.46 -21.78
N ARG A 334 7.85 14.31 -21.09
CA ARG A 334 7.18 13.02 -20.88
C ARG A 334 6.15 12.82 -21.97
N ARG A 335 6.27 11.74 -22.74
CA ARG A 335 5.13 11.22 -23.52
C ARG A 335 4.51 10.09 -22.72
N MET A 336 3.27 10.30 -22.30
CA MET A 336 2.49 9.33 -21.55
C MET A 336 1.08 9.29 -22.13
N PRO A 337 0.45 8.11 -22.22
CA PRO A 337 -0.95 8.03 -22.66
C PRO A 337 -1.85 8.83 -21.72
N SER A 338 -2.85 9.48 -22.31
CA SER A 338 -3.92 10.16 -21.56
C SER A 338 -4.79 9.14 -20.81
N TYR A 339 -5.56 9.62 -19.84
CA TYR A 339 -6.56 8.79 -19.15
C TYR A 339 -7.48 8.06 -20.13
N SER A 340 -8.00 8.77 -21.14
CA SER A 340 -8.88 8.19 -22.17
C SER A 340 -8.19 7.08 -22.98
N GLN A 341 -6.95 7.32 -23.44
CA GLN A 341 -6.19 6.33 -24.22
C GLN A 341 -5.93 5.06 -23.41
N ILE A 342 -5.54 5.18 -22.12
CA ILE A 342 -5.35 4.03 -21.24
C ILE A 342 -6.65 3.22 -21.16
N CYS A 343 -7.77 3.88 -20.87
CA CYS A 343 -9.05 3.21 -20.69
C CYS A 343 -9.55 2.56 -21.99
N ASP A 344 -9.46 3.25 -23.11
CA ASP A 344 -9.98 2.77 -24.40
C ASP A 344 -9.14 1.62 -24.96
N GLU A 345 -7.81 1.72 -24.92
CA GLU A 345 -6.93 0.68 -25.45
C GLU A 345 -6.96 -0.59 -24.58
N LEU A 346 -7.04 -0.47 -23.25
CA LEU A 346 -7.19 -1.61 -22.36
C LEU A 346 -8.59 -2.24 -22.45
N ARG A 347 -9.63 -1.45 -22.74
CA ARG A 347 -10.99 -1.98 -22.99
C ARG A 347 -11.00 -2.84 -24.24
N VAL A 348 -10.38 -2.38 -25.32
CA VAL A 348 -10.25 -3.18 -26.56
C VAL A 348 -9.54 -4.51 -26.27
N ARG A 349 -8.50 -4.52 -25.42
CA ARG A 349 -7.86 -5.77 -25.00
C ARG A 349 -8.77 -6.68 -24.16
N ALA A 350 -9.65 -6.10 -23.35
CA ALA A 350 -10.54 -6.87 -22.48
C ALA A 350 -11.68 -7.52 -23.27
N VAL A 351 -12.23 -6.81 -24.25
CA VAL A 351 -13.24 -7.35 -25.18
C VAL A 351 -12.66 -8.52 -25.99
N ASN A 352 -11.37 -8.45 -26.34
CA ASN A 352 -10.65 -9.49 -27.07
C ASN A 352 -9.87 -10.44 -26.15
N ALA A 353 -10.13 -10.43 -24.84
CA ALA A 353 -9.39 -11.26 -23.89
C ALA A 353 -9.54 -12.75 -24.23
N SER A 354 -8.44 -13.48 -24.17
CA SER A 354 -8.45 -14.91 -24.40
C SER A 354 -8.98 -15.63 -23.17
N TYR A 355 -9.80 -16.64 -23.40
CA TYR A 355 -10.20 -17.58 -22.37
C TYR A 355 -9.02 -18.48 -22.00
N TYR A 356 -8.80 -18.66 -20.70
CA TYR A 356 -7.98 -19.75 -20.19
C TYR A 356 -8.83 -20.65 -19.30
N GLY A 357 -8.83 -21.96 -19.61
CA GLY A 357 -9.41 -22.94 -18.71
C GLY A 357 -8.64 -23.04 -17.39
N PRO A 358 -9.19 -23.71 -16.37
CA PRO A 358 -8.48 -23.97 -15.12
C PRO A 358 -7.28 -24.87 -15.41
N VAL A 359 -6.10 -24.28 -15.63
CA VAL A 359 -4.86 -25.04 -15.89
C VAL A 359 -4.13 -25.25 -14.59
N GLU A 360 -3.79 -26.51 -14.28
CA GLU A 360 -2.90 -26.93 -13.19
C GLU A 360 -1.49 -26.28 -13.21
N ALA A 361 -1.16 -25.51 -14.27
CA ALA A 361 0.14 -24.87 -14.51
C ALA A 361 0.27 -23.42 -13.98
N PHE A 362 -0.84 -22.72 -13.70
CA PHE A 362 -0.81 -21.34 -13.19
C PHE A 362 -0.15 -21.14 -11.80
N PRO A 363 -0.24 -22.11 -10.84
CA PRO A 363 0.41 -21.99 -9.54
C PRO A 363 1.93 -21.76 -9.58
N ASN A 364 2.60 -22.28 -10.61
CA ASN A 364 4.05 -22.16 -10.76
C ASN A 364 4.49 -20.77 -11.23
N ALA A 365 3.65 -20.05 -11.97
CA ALA A 365 3.90 -18.66 -12.38
C ALA A 365 3.74 -17.68 -11.20
N ILE A 366 2.80 -17.96 -10.29
CA ILE A 366 2.63 -17.19 -9.04
C ILE A 366 3.87 -17.33 -8.14
N TYR A 367 4.44 -18.53 -8.02
CA TYR A 367 5.64 -18.77 -7.20
C TYR A 367 6.85 -17.94 -7.65
N ALA A 368 7.01 -17.72 -8.95
CA ALA A 368 8.07 -16.90 -9.54
C ALA A 368 7.92 -15.39 -9.28
N ILE A 369 6.70 -14.90 -8.99
CA ILE A 369 6.42 -13.48 -8.71
C ILE A 369 6.78 -13.10 -7.26
N HIS A 370 6.85 -14.07 -6.34
CA HIS A 370 6.95 -13.83 -4.89
C HIS A 370 8.34 -14.02 -4.27
N ASN A 371 9.35 -14.56 -4.98
CA ASN A 371 10.70 -14.77 -4.45
C ASN A 371 11.74 -13.81 -5.08
N PRO A 372 12.22 -12.77 -4.34
CA PRO A 372 13.13 -11.75 -4.88
C PRO A 372 14.50 -12.27 -5.34
N SER A 373 14.98 -13.38 -4.78
CA SER A 373 16.26 -13.99 -5.15
C SER A 373 16.23 -14.75 -6.48
N ASP A 374 15.05 -15.12 -6.96
CA ASP A 374 14.85 -15.88 -8.21
C ASP A 374 14.28 -15.02 -9.34
N ILE A 375 14.27 -13.68 -9.20
CA ILE A 375 13.62 -12.76 -10.16
C ILE A 375 14.12 -12.96 -11.60
N ASN A 376 15.42 -13.22 -11.80
CA ASN A 376 15.91 -13.50 -13.15
C ASN A 376 15.44 -14.85 -13.67
N ASP A 377 15.32 -15.88 -12.83
CA ASP A 377 14.93 -17.23 -13.23
C ASP A 377 13.41 -17.40 -13.39
N GLY A 378 12.63 -16.70 -12.56
CA GLY A 378 11.18 -16.62 -12.63
C GLY A 378 10.68 -15.85 -13.85
N PHE A 379 11.32 -14.73 -14.18
CA PHE A 379 11.05 -14.01 -15.43
C PHE A 379 11.62 -14.73 -16.65
N GLU A 380 12.74 -15.46 -16.55
CA GLU A 380 13.20 -16.33 -17.64
C GLU A 380 12.21 -17.48 -17.88
N ARG A 381 11.68 -18.14 -16.85
CA ARG A 381 10.63 -19.17 -17.02
C ARG A 381 9.31 -18.62 -17.55
N LEU A 382 8.90 -17.42 -17.11
CA LEU A 382 7.79 -16.68 -17.71
C LEU A 382 8.11 -16.21 -19.14
N LYS A 383 9.37 -15.87 -19.47
CA LYS A 383 9.84 -15.58 -20.84
C LYS A 383 9.71 -16.81 -21.73
N TRP A 384 10.13 -17.99 -21.26
CA TRP A 384 10.00 -19.26 -21.99
C TRP A 384 8.53 -19.68 -22.24
N TRP A 385 7.59 -19.26 -21.39
CA TRP A 385 6.16 -19.46 -21.60
C TRP A 385 5.49 -18.41 -22.52
N SER A 386 6.23 -17.38 -22.95
CA SER A 386 5.66 -16.12 -23.47
C SER A 386 6.19 -15.63 -24.82
N TRP A 387 7.05 -16.41 -25.47
CA TRP A 387 7.59 -16.00 -26.77
C TRP A 387 6.58 -16.12 -27.92
N ASP A 388 5.42 -16.74 -27.68
CA ASP A 388 4.28 -16.67 -28.58
C ASP A 388 3.07 -16.01 -27.90
N HIS A 389 2.84 -14.73 -28.21
CA HIS A 389 1.52 -14.08 -28.24
C HIS A 389 0.78 -13.70 -26.92
N THR A 390 1.26 -14.01 -25.71
CA THR A 390 0.43 -13.93 -24.48
C THR A 390 0.52 -12.66 -23.62
N TYR A 391 1.58 -11.85 -23.68
CA TYR A 391 1.65 -10.60 -22.87
C TYR A 391 0.83 -9.41 -23.40
N ARG A 392 0.25 -9.54 -24.59
CA ARG A 392 -0.58 -8.48 -25.20
C ARG A 392 -2.07 -8.62 -24.90
N SER A 393 -2.47 -9.78 -24.39
CA SER A 393 -3.88 -10.15 -24.24
C SER A 393 -4.24 -10.27 -22.77
N LEU A 394 -5.37 -9.68 -22.40
CA LEU A 394 -5.99 -9.94 -21.10
C LEU A 394 -6.50 -11.38 -21.07
N ILE A 395 -6.59 -11.95 -19.87
CA ILE A 395 -7.06 -13.32 -19.65
C ILE A 395 -8.29 -13.29 -18.76
N TYR A 396 -9.25 -14.17 -19.04
CA TYR A 396 -10.37 -14.47 -18.15
C TYR A 396 -10.61 -15.98 -18.01
N ILE A 397 -11.20 -16.40 -16.89
CA ILE A 397 -11.44 -17.81 -16.57
C ILE A 397 -12.95 -18.10 -16.55
N LYS A 398 -13.37 -19.24 -17.10
CA LYS A 398 -14.75 -19.75 -17.10
C LYS A 398 -14.86 -20.78 -15.96
N PRO A 399 -15.98 -20.85 -15.21
CA PRO A 399 -16.22 -21.91 -14.21
C PRO A 399 -15.89 -23.29 -14.75
#